data_AF-A0A811PZW1-F1
#
_entry.id   AF-A0A811PZW1-F1
#
_cell.length_a   1.000
_cell.length_b   1.000
_cell.length_c   1.000
_cell.angle_alpha   90.00
_cell.angle_beta   90.00
_cell.angle_gamma   90.00
#
_symmetry.space_group_name_H-M   'P 1'
#
loop_
_entity.id
_entity.type
_entity.pdbx_description
1 polymer ?
#
loop_
_entity_poly.entity_id
_entity_poly.type
_entity_poly.pdbx_seq_one_letter_code
_entity_poly.pdbx_strand_id
1 'polypeptide(L)'
;MEFPKFDGSNPRWWRDQCEIYFEVYPVHATMKTRFTTLNFKKPAATWLQTVQRHGRIVEWERLRELVMAKFEKDQYEVLLRQFGALKLTASVLEY
;
A
#
# COMPACT_ATOMS: atom_id res chain seq x y z
N MET A 1 14.91 -3.45 -15.03
CA MET A 1 13.92 -3.76 -13.98
C MET A 1 12.65 -2.97 -14.29
N GLU A 2 11.47 -3.57 -14.15
CA GLU A 2 10.21 -2.80 -14.20
C GLU A 2 9.89 -2.18 -12.84
N PHE A 3 9.24 -1.02 -12.82
CA PHE A 3 8.83 -0.40 -11.56
C PHE A 3 7.66 -1.19 -10.93
N PRO A 4 7.70 -1.49 -9.62
CA PRO A 4 6.68 -2.30 -8.96
C PRO A 4 5.31 -1.60 -8.96
N LYS A 5 4.29 -2.34 -9.39
CA LYS A 5 2.89 -1.89 -9.36
C LYS A 5 2.28 -2.19 -7.99
N PHE A 6 1.49 -1.27 -7.46
CA PHE A 6 0.88 -1.41 -6.14
C PHE A 6 -0.64 -1.48 -6.23
N ASP A 7 -1.25 -2.53 -5.68
CA ASP A 7 -2.71 -2.67 -5.61
C ASP A 7 -3.27 -2.61 -4.18
N GLY A 8 -2.43 -2.32 -3.18
CA GLY A 8 -2.80 -2.31 -1.77
C GLY A 8 -2.27 -3.53 -0.99
N SER A 9 -1.78 -4.56 -1.69
CA SER A 9 -1.27 -5.77 -1.06
C SER A 9 0.17 -5.63 -0.60
N ASN A 10 0.48 -6.09 0.60
CA ASN A 10 1.84 -6.19 1.16
C ASN A 10 2.66 -4.89 1.02
N PRO A 11 2.21 -3.79 1.67
CA PRO A 11 2.83 -2.48 1.52
C PRO A 11 4.32 -2.46 1.92
N ARG A 12 4.75 -3.29 2.88
CA ARG A 12 6.17 -3.45 3.26
C ARG A 12 7.03 -3.96 2.10
N TRP A 13 6.62 -5.08 1.50
CA TRP A 13 7.34 -5.69 0.38
C TRP A 13 7.38 -4.74 -0.82
N TRP A 14 6.25 -4.12 -1.13
CA TRP A 14 6.17 -3.15 -2.21
C TRP A 14 7.14 -1.96 -2.00
N ARG A 15 7.19 -1.41 -0.78
CA ARG A 15 8.15 -0.35 -0.43
C ARG A 15 9.58 -0.79 -0.66
N ASP A 16 9.96 -1.98 -0.18
CA ASP A 16 11.32 -2.47 -0.31
C ASP A 16 11.71 -2.64 -1.79
N GLN A 17 10.78 -3.10 -2.64
CA GLN A 17 10.97 -3.15 -4.09
C GLN A 17 11.15 -1.76 -4.72
N CYS A 18 10.42 -0.75 -4.26
CA CYS A 18 10.60 0.64 -4.71
C CYS A 18 11.98 1.19 -4.32
N GLU A 19 12.43 0.96 -3.09
CA GLU A 19 13.73 1.43 -2.61
C GLU A 19 14.87 0.79 -3.42
N ILE A 20 14.84 -0.54 -3.62
CA ILE A 20 15.81 -1.25 -4.47
C ILE A 20 15.83 -0.67 -5.89
N TYR A 21 14.67 -0.39 -6.47
CA TYR A 21 14.60 0.21 -7.80
C TYR A 21 15.28 1.58 -7.83
N PHE A 22 15.05 2.42 -6.82
CA PHE A 22 15.64 3.76 -6.73
C PHE A 22 17.12 3.76 -6.34
N GLU A 23 17.63 2.68 -5.73
CA GLU A 23 19.07 2.48 -5.52
C GLU A 23 19.77 2.10 -6.82
N VAL A 24 19.16 1.22 -7.62
CA VAL A 24 19.74 0.74 -8.88
C VAL A 24 19.66 1.81 -9.98
N TYR A 25 18.59 2.61 -10.00
CA TYR A 25 18.39 3.66 -10.99
C TYR A 25 18.44 5.05 -10.32
N PRO A 26 19.29 5.98 -10.78
CA PRO A 26 19.39 7.32 -10.21
C PRO A 26 18.17 8.17 -10.57
N VAL A 27 17.06 7.92 -9.88
CA VAL A 27 15.80 8.65 -10.01
C VAL A 27 15.83 9.84 -9.05
N HIS A 28 15.71 11.04 -9.58
CA HIS A 28 15.63 12.26 -8.77
C HIS A 28 14.47 12.18 -7.77
N ALA A 29 14.66 12.70 -6.55
CA ALA A 29 13.68 12.60 -5.47
C ALA A 29 12.27 13.07 -5.88
N THR A 30 12.19 14.16 -6.64
CA THR A 30 10.94 14.72 -7.18
C THR A 30 10.23 13.82 -8.19
N MET A 31 10.97 12.90 -8.82
CA MET A 31 10.46 11.93 -9.79
C MET A 31 10.05 10.62 -9.12
N LYS A 32 10.65 10.25 -7.98
CA LYS A 32 10.28 9.04 -7.21
C LYS A 32 8.78 9.01 -6.94
N THR A 33 8.24 10.07 -6.33
CA THR A 33 6.81 10.20 -6.05
C THR A 33 5.95 10.06 -7.29
N ARG A 34 6.32 10.73 -8.39
CA ARG A 34 5.54 10.69 -9.65
C ARG A 34 5.51 9.27 -10.21
N PHE A 35 6.67 8.63 -10.32
CA PHE A 35 6.79 7.24 -10.77
C PHE A 35 5.94 6.31 -9.92
N THR A 36 6.00 6.48 -8.60
CA THR A 36 5.22 5.67 -7.68
C THR A 36 3.73 5.86 -7.89
N THR A 37 3.25 7.11 -7.91
CA THR A 37 1.82 7.42 -8.08
C THR A 37 1.24 6.90 -9.40
N LEU A 38 2.04 6.88 -10.48
CA LEU A 38 1.64 6.35 -11.78
C LEU A 38 1.46 4.83 -11.78
N ASN A 39 2.14 4.12 -10.88
CA ASN A 39 2.12 2.66 -10.81
C ASN A 39 1.12 2.11 -9.79
N PHE A 40 0.28 2.97 -9.20
CA PHE A 40 -0.82 2.56 -8.34
C PHE A 40 -1.96 1.97 -9.19
N LYS A 41 -2.55 0.89 -8.69
CA LYS A 41 -3.60 0.12 -9.36
C LYS A 41 -4.76 -0.17 -8.42
N LYS A 42 -5.92 -0.44 -9.01
CA LYS A 42 -7.11 -0.95 -8.31
C LYS A 42 -7.43 -0.09 -7.05
N PRO A 43 -7.66 -0.60 -5.81
CA PRO A 43 -8.10 0.26 -4.72
C PRO A 43 -7.02 1.26 -4.27
N ALA A 44 -5.74 0.99 -4.52
CA ALA A 44 -4.67 1.95 -4.23
C ALA A 44 -4.78 3.21 -5.08
N ALA A 45 -5.15 3.08 -6.36
CA ALA A 45 -5.36 4.25 -7.23
C ALA A 45 -6.52 5.13 -6.75
N THR A 46 -7.64 4.52 -6.34
CA THR A 46 -8.81 5.25 -5.79
C THR A 46 -8.48 5.97 -4.49
N TRP A 47 -7.73 5.31 -3.59
CA TRP A 47 -7.24 5.94 -2.37
C TRP A 47 -6.34 7.14 -2.68
N LEU A 48 -5.39 6.99 -3.59
CA LEU A 48 -4.47 8.06 -3.96
C LEU A 48 -5.21 9.29 -4.52
N GLN A 49 -6.23 9.08 -5.36
CA GLN A 49 -7.08 10.19 -5.84
C GLN A 49 -7.76 10.92 -4.68
N THR A 50 -8.23 10.19 -3.68
CA THR A 50 -8.86 10.78 -2.48
C THR A 50 -7.87 11.60 -1.68
N VAL A 51 -6.64 11.11 -1.50
CA VAL A 51 -5.61 11.84 -0.76
C VAL A 51 -5.16 13.08 -1.53
N GLN A 52 -4.98 12.98 -2.85
CA GLN A 52 -4.57 14.10 -3.69
C GLN A 52 -5.61 15.23 -3.76
N ARG A 53 -6.90 14.93 -3.54
CA ARG A 53 -7.94 15.97 -3.39
C ARG A 53 -7.73 16.87 -2.16
N HIS A 54 -7.08 16.36 -1.12
CA HIS A 54 -6.81 17.09 0.12
C HIS A 54 -5.43 17.77 0.13
N GLY A 55 -4.63 17.54 -0.92
CA GLY A 55 -3.29 18.10 -1.06
C GLY A 55 -2.39 17.20 -1.90
N ARG A 56 -1.59 17.80 -2.79
CA ARG A 56 -0.68 17.05 -3.65
C ARG A 56 0.49 16.51 -2.82
N ILE A 57 0.67 15.20 -2.81
CA ILE A 57 1.86 14.58 -2.24
C ILE A 57 3.00 14.71 -3.26
N VAL A 58 4.06 15.40 -2.88
CA VAL A 58 5.24 15.64 -3.73
C VAL A 58 6.46 14.87 -3.21
N GLU A 59 6.56 14.69 -1.89
CA GLU A 59 7.65 13.99 -1.23
C GLU A 59 7.41 12.48 -1.14
N TRP A 60 8.45 11.70 -1.49
CA TRP A 60 8.40 10.23 -1.47
C TRP A 60 8.18 9.70 -0.06
N GLU A 61 8.92 10.25 0.91
CA GLU A 61 8.84 9.89 2.32
C GLU A 61 7.41 10.04 2.84
N ARG A 62 6.75 11.15 2.49
CA ARG A 62 5.37 11.40 2.90
C ARG A 62 4.40 10.44 2.24
N LEU A 63 4.58 10.12 0.96
CA LEU A 63 3.75 9.13 0.26
C LEU A 63 3.88 7.77 0.93
N ARG A 64 5.12 7.36 1.23
CA ARG A 64 5.44 6.09 1.88
C ARG A 64 4.74 5.96 3.23
N GLU A 65 4.83 6.96 4.09
CA GLU A 65 4.14 6.98 5.39
C GLU A 65 2.63 6.80 5.26
N LEU A 66 2.01 7.53 4.32
CA LEU A 66 0.56 7.48 4.12
C LEU A 66 0.11 6.11 3.59
N VAL A 67 0.90 5.50 2.70
CA VAL A 67 0.65 4.15 2.20
C VAL A 67 0.73 3.14 3.33
N MET A 68 1.78 3.20 4.16
CA MET A 68 1.94 2.30 5.30
C MET A 68 0.78 2.46 6.27
N ALA A 69 0.44 3.70 6.67
CA ALA A 69 -0.64 3.98 7.61
C ALA A 69 -2.01 3.49 7.11
N LYS A 70 -2.28 3.58 5.81
CA LYS A 70 -3.54 3.11 5.23
C LYS A 70 -3.58 1.58 5.07
N PHE A 71 -2.59 1.02 4.39
CA PHE A 71 -2.66 -0.36 3.93
C PHE A 71 -2.15 -1.38 4.95
N GLU A 72 -1.26 -1.03 5.89
CA GLU A 72 -0.93 -1.94 7.01
C GLU A 72 -2.11 -2.10 7.96
N LYS A 73 -2.82 -0.99 8.24
CA LYS A 73 -4.00 -1.02 9.12
C LYS A 73 -5.10 -1.88 8.52
N ASP A 74 -5.38 -1.73 7.23
CA ASP A 74 -6.36 -2.55 6.53
C ASP A 74 -5.98 -4.04 6.57
N GLN A 75 -4.70 -4.40 6.45
CA GLN A 75 -4.25 -5.80 6.58
C GLN A 75 -4.48 -6.37 7.99
N TYR A 76 -4.21 -5.60 9.03
CA TYR A 76 -4.43 -6.03 10.42
C TYR A 76 -5.92 -6.20 10.74
N GLU A 77 -6.76 -5.26 10.29
CA GLU A 77 -8.22 -5.37 10.47
C GLU A 77 -8.80 -6.57 9.72
N VAL A 78 -8.31 -6.86 8.51
CA VAL A 78 -8.73 -8.05 7.75
C VAL A 78 -8.32 -9.33 8.47
N LEU A 79 -7.09 -9.40 8.99
CA LEU A 79 -6.59 -10.57 9.73
C LEU A 79 -7.44 -10.83 10.99
N LEU A 80 -7.77 -9.77 11.74
CA LEU A 80 -8.63 -9.88 12.92
C LEU A 80 -10.04 -10.35 12.57
N ARG A 81 -10.63 -9.83 11.49
CA ARG A 81 -11.96 -10.27 11.02
C ARG A 81 -11.95 -11.73 10.58
N GLN A 82 -10.91 -12.18 9.88
CA GLN A 82 -10.76 -13.59 9.48
C GLN A 82 -10.63 -14.50 10.71
N PHE A 83 -9.83 -14.10 11.69
CA PHE A 83 -9.68 -14.86 12.94
C PHE A 83 -11.00 -14.93 13.74
N GLY A 84 -11.77 -13.84 13.79
CA GLY A 84 -13.10 -13.82 14.40
C GLY A 84 -14.11 -14.71 13.67
N ALA A 85 -14.10 -14.68 12.33
CA ALA A 85 -14.99 -15.51 11.51
C ALA A 85 -14.69 -17.02 11.67
N LEU A 86 -13.42 -17.39 11.76
CA LEU A 86 -12.99 -18.78 12.00
C LEU A 86 -13.43 -19.32 13.37
N LYS A 87 -13.42 -18.48 14.41
CA LYS A 87 -13.96 -18.85 15.72
C LYS A 87 -15.48 -19.05 15.70
N LEU A 88 -16.19 -18.24 14.93
CA LEU A 88 -17.65 -18.31 14.84
C LEU A 88 -18.11 -19.55 14.08
N THR A 89 -17.43 -19.94 13.00
CA THR A 89 -17.77 -21.17 12.26
C THR A 89 -17.50 -22.45 13.05
N ALA A 90 -16.48 -22.47 13.92
CA ALA A 90 -16.24 -23.60 14.82
C ALA A 90 -17.36 -23.76 15.86
N SER A 91 -17.87 -22.66 16.42
CA SER A 91 -18.98 -22.67 17.39
C SER A 91 -20.32 -23.10 16.79
N VAL A 92 -20.51 -22.97 15.46
CA VAL A 92 -21.75 -23.37 14.76
C VAL A 92 -21.73 -24.84 14.34
N LEU A 93 -20.54 -25.46 14.27
CA LEU A 93 -20.36 -26.90 13.98
C LEU A 93 -20.37 -27.79 15.24
N GLU A 94 -20.44 -27.19 16.44
CA GLU A 94 -20.49 -27.90 17.73
C GLU A 94 -21.92 -28.15 18.27
N TYR A 95 -22.94 -28.20 17.41
CA TYR A 95 -24.32 -28.52 17.80
C TYR A 95 -24.90 -29.66 16.98
#